data_AF-A0A0Q5UC03-F1
#
_entry.id   AF-A0A0Q5UC03-F1
#
_cell.length_a   1.000
_cell.length_b   1.000
_cell.length_c   1.000
_cell.angle_alpha   90.00
_cell.angle_beta   90.00
_cell.angle_gamma   90.00
#
_symmetry.space_group_name_H-M   'P 1'
#
loop_
_entity.id
_entity.type
_entity.pdbx_description
1 polymer ?
#
loop_
_entity_poly.entity_id
_entity_poly.type
_entity_poly.pdbx_seq_one_letter_code
_entity_poly.pdbx_strand_id
1 'polypeptide(L)'
;MRKYLIILFVIVFTESFSQINKEKVVIIFDSSKDCFKDGIFAIDNQTFVYNKKKKKKEEKFELIKDDVCTIEDLNSMVAKKTKTKREKKPEFYYSEFFNISIYIRDKENFGQLYPVERVWLVEKLIKD
;
A
#
# COMPACT_ATOMS: atom_id res chain seq x y z
N MET A 1 14.38 -50.60 -39.35
CA MET A 1 14.02 -50.04 -38.02
C MET A 1 14.55 -48.62 -37.94
N ARG A 2 13.70 -47.61 -38.14
CA ARG A 2 14.11 -46.20 -38.06
C ARG A 2 14.02 -45.75 -36.61
N LYS A 3 15.16 -45.35 -36.03
CA LYS A 3 15.26 -44.79 -34.68
C LYS A 3 14.86 -43.32 -34.74
N TYR A 4 13.72 -42.96 -34.15
CA TYR A 4 13.31 -41.57 -34.01
C TYR A 4 14.02 -40.98 -32.79
N LEU A 5 14.85 -39.96 -33.02
CA LEU A 5 15.48 -39.17 -31.98
C LEU A 5 14.48 -38.09 -31.54
N ILE A 6 13.81 -38.30 -30.41
CA ILE A 6 12.91 -37.31 -29.82
C ILE A 6 13.78 -36.28 -29.08
N ILE A 7 13.92 -35.09 -29.64
CA ILE A 7 14.54 -33.96 -28.94
C ILE A 7 13.46 -33.33 -28.06
N LEU A 8 13.56 -33.58 -26.77
CA LEU A 8 12.69 -33.02 -25.73
C LEU A 8 13.18 -31.58 -25.43
N PHE A 9 12.56 -30.59 -26.07
CA PHE A 9 12.77 -29.18 -25.71
C PHE A 9 12.02 -28.90 -24.41
N VAL A 10 12.68 -29.13 -23.27
CA VAL A 10 12.18 -28.63 -21.98
C VAL A 10 12.43 -27.13 -21.96
N ILE A 11 11.46 -26.36 -22.44
CA ILE A 11 11.44 -24.93 -22.19
C ILE A 11 11.07 -24.75 -20.73
N VAL A 12 12.09 -24.70 -19.87
CA VAL A 12 11.93 -24.24 -18.49
C VAL A 12 11.65 -22.74 -18.58
N PHE A 13 10.37 -22.38 -18.70
CA PHE A 13 9.92 -21.03 -18.37
C PHE A 13 10.14 -20.87 -16.86
N THR A 14 11.33 -20.42 -16.47
CA THR A 14 11.46 -19.73 -15.19
C THR A 14 10.77 -18.40 -15.37
N GLU A 15 9.45 -18.38 -15.19
CA GLU A 15 8.76 -17.15 -14.86
C GLU A 15 9.39 -16.67 -13.56
N SER A 16 10.39 -15.80 -13.71
CA SER A 16 10.81 -14.91 -12.63
C SER A 16 9.63 -13.97 -12.43
N PHE A 17 8.57 -14.48 -11.78
CA PHE A 17 7.63 -13.67 -11.03
C PHE A 17 8.47 -12.95 -9.99
N SER A 18 9.03 -11.81 -10.37
CA SER A 18 9.47 -10.82 -9.43
C SER A 18 8.20 -10.36 -8.73
N GLN A 19 7.79 -11.09 -7.68
CA GLN A 19 6.86 -10.57 -6.70
C GLN A 19 7.54 -9.32 -6.18
N ILE A 20 7.09 -8.16 -6.66
CA ILE A 20 7.50 -6.87 -6.14
C ILE A 20 7.14 -6.92 -4.66
N ASN A 21 8.14 -7.13 -3.81
CA ASN A 21 7.98 -7.13 -2.36
C ASN A 21 7.64 -5.70 -1.96
N LYS A 22 6.34 -5.45 -1.76
CA LYS A 22 5.84 -4.17 -1.29
C LYS A 22 6.28 -3.97 0.14
N GLU A 23 6.86 -2.81 0.38
CA GLU A 23 7.33 -2.39 1.69
C GLU A 23 6.13 -2.14 2.61
N LYS A 24 6.19 -2.66 3.83
CA LYS A 24 5.14 -2.46 4.82
C LYS A 24 5.32 -1.08 5.45
N VAL A 25 4.22 -0.33 5.53
CA VAL A 25 4.23 1.02 6.11
C VAL A 25 2.97 1.24 6.94
N VAL A 26 3.12 1.98 8.03
CA VAL A 26 2.05 2.27 8.98
C VAL A 26 1.94 3.78 9.17
N ILE A 27 0.72 4.29 9.00
CA ILE A 27 0.38 5.69 9.30
C ILE A 27 -0.39 5.71 10.62
N ILE A 28 -0.01 6.60 11.54
CA ILE A 28 -0.73 6.77 12.81
C ILE A 28 -1.92 7.70 12.59
N PHE A 29 -3.10 7.28 13.02
CA PHE A 29 -4.32 8.08 12.99
C PHE A 29 -4.42 8.95 14.24
N ASP A 30 -4.59 10.26 14.06
CA ASP A 30 -4.82 11.24 15.10
C ASP A 30 -6.25 11.79 14.99
N SER A 31 -7.17 11.30 15.81
CA SER A 31 -8.58 11.72 15.78
C SER A 31 -8.83 13.21 16.03
N SER A 32 -7.83 13.97 16.50
CA SER A 32 -7.95 15.42 16.66
C SER A 32 -7.74 16.20 15.35
N LYS A 33 -7.17 15.55 14.33
CA LYS A 33 -6.81 16.16 13.03
C LYS A 33 -7.40 15.39 11.85
N ASP A 34 -7.53 14.08 12.00
CA ASP A 34 -7.92 13.16 10.94
C ASP A 34 -9.39 12.81 11.02
N CYS A 35 -9.96 12.42 9.87
CA CYS A 35 -11.35 11.99 9.78
C CYS A 35 -11.44 10.53 9.37
N PHE A 36 -12.31 9.76 10.03
CA PHE A 36 -12.65 8.39 9.64
C PHE A 36 -14.17 8.24 9.56
N LYS A 37 -14.69 8.02 8.34
CA LYS A 37 -16.13 7.85 8.09
C LYS A 37 -16.38 6.83 6.98
N ASP A 38 -17.34 5.94 7.18
CA ASP A 38 -17.77 4.95 6.18
C ASP A 38 -16.65 4.07 5.59
N GLY A 39 -15.59 3.83 6.37
CA GLY A 39 -14.42 3.07 5.93
C GLY A 39 -13.40 3.91 5.14
N ILE A 40 -13.54 5.22 5.13
CA ILE A 40 -12.65 6.18 4.45
C ILE A 40 -11.91 6.97 5.52
N PHE A 41 -10.59 7.02 5.41
CA PHE A 41 -9.69 7.84 6.20
C PHE A 41 -9.26 9.06 5.39
N ALA A 42 -9.33 10.25 5.99
CA ALA A 42 -8.72 11.46 5.48
C ALA A 42 -7.62 11.92 6.45
N ILE A 43 -6.37 11.91 5.98
CA ILE A 43 -5.15 12.20 6.74
C ILE A 43 -4.25 13.08 5.85
N ASP A 44 -3.80 14.24 6.33
CA ASP A 44 -2.92 15.17 5.60
C ASP A 44 -3.34 15.42 4.13
N ASN A 45 -4.61 15.76 3.90
CA ASN A 45 -5.20 15.96 2.56
C ASN A 45 -5.12 14.73 1.63
N GLN A 46 -4.88 13.54 2.17
CA GLN A 46 -4.90 12.27 1.45
C GLN A 46 -6.07 11.42 1.89
N THR A 47 -6.62 10.66 0.94
CA THR A 47 -7.74 9.76 1.20
C THR A 47 -7.29 8.31 1.09
N PHE A 48 -7.62 7.51 2.11
CA PHE A 48 -7.38 6.07 2.14
C PHE A 48 -8.68 5.33 2.39
N VAL A 49 -8.91 4.25 1.66
CA VAL A 49 -10.09 3.40 1.82
C VAL A 49 -9.66 2.11 2.50
N TYR A 50 -10.37 1.73 3.55
CA TYR A 50 -10.20 0.43 4.20
C TYR A 50 -10.47 -0.71 3.21
N ASN A 51 -9.45 -1.54 2.98
CA ASN A 51 -9.58 -2.71 2.14
C ASN A 51 -10.30 -3.82 2.92
N LYS A 52 -11.63 -3.88 2.77
CA LYS A 52 -12.50 -4.86 3.44
C LYS A 52 -12.16 -6.33 3.13
N LYS A 53 -11.40 -6.62 2.07
CA LYS A 53 -10.93 -7.99 1.76
C LYS A 53 -9.83 -8.45 2.73
N LYS A 54 -9.13 -7.51 3.36
CA LYS A 54 -8.09 -7.78 4.36
C LYS A 54 -8.66 -7.47 5.75
N LYS A 55 -8.54 -8.43 6.67
CA LYS A 55 -9.05 -8.26 8.04
C LYS A 55 -8.19 -7.22 8.78
N LYS A 56 -8.84 -6.25 9.44
CA LYS A 56 -8.17 -5.43 10.46
C LYS A 56 -7.70 -6.31 11.62
N LYS A 57 -6.58 -5.95 12.25
CA LYS A 57 -6.02 -6.71 13.38
C LYS A 57 -5.69 -5.81 14.55
N GLU A 58 -5.88 -6.33 15.75
CA GLU A 58 -5.32 -5.71 16.95
C GLU A 58 -3.80 -5.92 16.95
N GLU A 59 -3.04 -4.88 17.29
CA GLU A 59 -1.57 -4.93 17.29
C GLU A 59 -0.99 -4.01 18.36
N LYS A 60 0.14 -4.41 18.92
CA LYS A 60 0.92 -3.57 19.84
C LYS A 60 1.70 -2.51 19.08
N PHE A 61 1.74 -1.28 19.59
CA PHE A 61 2.51 -0.20 18.98
C PHE A 61 4.01 -0.57 18.83
N GLU A 62 4.59 -1.24 19.83
CA GLU A 62 6.00 -1.66 19.81
C GLU A 62 6.36 -2.56 18.63
N LEU A 63 5.40 -3.34 18.11
CA LEU A 63 5.61 -4.27 17.00
C LEU A 63 5.48 -3.59 15.62
N ILE A 64 5.04 -2.34 15.59
CA ILE A 64 4.82 -1.57 14.35
C ILE A 64 5.65 -0.30 14.28
N LYS A 65 6.28 0.12 15.38
CA LYS A 65 6.98 1.41 15.51
C LYS A 65 8.04 1.64 14.42
N ASP A 66 8.70 0.58 13.97
CA ASP A 66 9.76 0.66 12.95
C ASP A 66 9.19 0.77 11.52
N ASP A 67 7.90 0.43 11.33
CA ASP A 67 7.18 0.60 10.08
C ASP A 67 6.43 1.95 10.01
N VAL A 68 6.47 2.76 11.07
CA VAL A 68 5.73 4.02 11.15
C VAL A 68 6.39 5.08 10.27
N CYS A 69 5.58 5.71 9.42
CA CYS A 69 6.02 6.81 8.58
C CYS A 69 4.93 7.87 8.40
N THR A 70 5.32 9.09 8.04
CA THR A 70 4.40 10.16 7.66
C THR A 70 3.99 10.06 6.18
N ILE A 71 2.97 10.82 5.80
CA ILE A 71 2.61 10.99 4.38
C ILE A 71 3.75 11.63 3.58
N GLU A 72 4.50 12.55 4.20
CA GLU A 72 5.67 13.19 3.58
C GLU A 72 6.81 12.19 3.32
N ASP A 73 7.07 11.28 4.27
CA ASP A 73 8.05 10.20 4.11
C ASP A 73 7.66 9.30 2.93
N LEU A 74 6.38 8.89 2.88
CA LEU A 74 5.84 8.11 1.76
C LEU A 74 6.04 8.81 0.41
N ASN A 75 5.72 10.10 0.32
CA ASN A 75 5.90 10.89 -0.90
C ASN A 75 7.39 10.93 -1.30
N SER A 76 8.27 11.12 -0.32
CA SER A 76 9.73 11.15 -0.53
C SER A 76 10.28 9.80 -0.97
N MET A 77 9.79 8.70 -0.40
CA MET A 77 10.17 7.33 -0.79
C MET A 77 9.70 7.01 -2.21
N VAL A 78 8.48 7.42 -2.59
CA VAL A 78 8.04 7.33 -3.98
C VAL A 78 8.97 8.12 -4.88
N ALA A 79 9.21 9.40 -4.57
CA ALA A 79 10.05 10.27 -5.40
C ALA A 79 11.46 9.68 -5.61
N LYS A 80 12.05 9.05 -4.58
CA LYS A 80 13.32 8.32 -4.68
C LYS A 80 13.22 7.11 -5.60
N LYS A 81 12.18 6.29 -5.46
CA LYS A 81 11.95 5.07 -6.28
C LYS A 81 11.59 5.39 -7.73
N THR A 82 11.05 6.57 -8.01
CA THR A 82 10.61 7.01 -9.34
C THR A 82 11.55 8.01 -10.02
N LYS A 83 12.68 8.37 -9.40
CA LYS A 83 13.70 9.28 -9.98
C LYS A 83 14.14 8.89 -11.41
N THR A 84 13.99 7.63 -11.79
CA THR A 84 14.30 7.08 -13.12
C THR A 84 13.08 6.82 -14.02
N LYS A 85 11.84 6.97 -13.54
CA LYS A 85 10.60 6.71 -14.30
C LYS A 85 9.68 7.93 -14.25
N ARG A 86 9.86 8.88 -15.17
CA ARG A 86 9.02 10.08 -15.33
C ARG A 86 7.64 9.81 -15.98
N GLU A 87 7.09 8.60 -15.85
CA GLU A 87 5.92 8.18 -16.64
C GLU A 87 4.58 8.35 -15.91
N LYS A 88 4.54 8.36 -14.57
CA LYS A 88 3.30 8.55 -13.80
C LYS A 88 3.46 9.58 -12.68
N LYS A 89 2.35 10.13 -12.20
CA LYS A 89 2.37 11.00 -11.01
C LYS A 89 2.73 10.17 -9.75
N PRO A 90 3.43 10.73 -8.75
CA PRO A 90 3.88 10.03 -7.54
C PRO A 90 2.77 9.24 -6.84
N GLU A 91 1.54 9.70 -6.89
CA GLU A 91 0.42 9.14 -6.14
C GLU A 91 -0.02 7.76 -6.66
N PHE A 92 0.27 7.44 -7.94
CA PHE A 92 -0.04 6.13 -8.53
C PHE A 92 0.91 5.01 -8.10
N TYR A 93 2.06 5.38 -7.52
CA TYR A 93 3.07 4.40 -7.15
C TYR A 93 2.89 3.85 -5.73
N TYR A 94 1.95 4.41 -4.95
CA TYR A 94 1.73 4.00 -3.58
C TYR A 94 1.33 2.53 -3.50
N SER A 95 0.36 2.14 -4.32
CA SER A 95 -0.09 0.76 -4.40
C SER A 95 0.94 -0.16 -5.07
N GLU A 96 1.87 0.37 -5.88
CA GLU A 96 2.94 -0.39 -6.50
C GLU A 96 4.06 -0.71 -5.50
N PHE A 97 4.38 0.20 -4.59
CA PHE A 97 5.55 0.08 -3.70
C PHE A 97 5.22 -0.30 -2.25
N PHE A 98 4.00 -0.04 -1.78
CA PHE A 98 3.70 -0.14 -0.36
C PHE A 98 2.47 -0.99 -0.04
N ASN A 99 2.55 -1.69 1.08
CA ASN A 99 1.41 -2.24 1.80
C ASN A 99 1.10 -1.30 2.96
N ILE A 100 0.12 -0.42 2.77
CA ILE A 100 -0.21 0.66 3.71
C ILE A 100 -1.24 0.15 4.72
N SER A 101 -0.99 0.44 6.00
CA SER A 101 -1.98 0.28 7.06
C SER A 101 -2.12 1.56 7.87
N ILE A 102 -3.32 1.85 8.35
CA ILE A 102 -3.59 2.94 9.29
C ILE A 102 -3.79 2.35 10.68
N TYR A 103 -3.04 2.85 11.66
CA TYR A 103 -3.13 2.43 13.05
C TYR A 103 -3.98 3.41 13.86
N ILE A 104 -5.07 2.93 14.44
CA ILE A 104 -5.88 3.68 15.40
C ILE A 104 -5.58 3.12 16.80
N ARG A 105 -5.14 3.97 17.73
CA ARG A 105 -4.87 3.56 19.11
C ARG A 105 -6.19 3.42 19.88
N ASP A 106 -6.40 2.26 20.49
CA ASP A 106 -7.60 1.97 21.30
C ASP A 106 -7.30 1.98 22.82
N LYS A 107 -6.11 1.52 23.20
CA LYS A 107 -5.62 1.40 24.58
C LYS A 107 -4.17 1.90 24.65
N GLU A 108 -3.62 2.00 25.86
CA GLU A 108 -2.29 2.58 26.12
C GLU A 108 -1.18 2.03 25.18
N ASN A 109 -1.16 0.71 24.96
CA ASN A 109 -0.16 0.04 24.10
C ASN A 109 -0.73 -0.75 22.92
N PHE A 110 -2.05 -0.71 22.70
CA PHE A 110 -2.74 -1.50 21.69
C PHE A 110 -3.65 -0.65 20.82
N GLY A 111 -3.86 -1.11 19.60
CA GLY A 111 -4.73 -0.45 18.64
C GLY A 111 -5.06 -1.35 17.47
N GLN A 112 -5.85 -0.84 16.55
CA GLN A 112 -6.30 -1.55 15.36
C GLN A 112 -5.50 -1.09 14.14
N LEU A 113 -4.91 -2.05 13.44
CA LEU A 113 -4.34 -1.84 12.10
C LEU A 113 -5.39 -2.10 11.03
N TYR A 114 -5.72 -1.06 10.29
CA TYR A 114 -6.60 -1.08 9.13
C TYR A 114 -5.76 -1.17 7.85
N PRO A 115 -5.76 -2.30 7.13
CA PRO A 115 -5.15 -2.35 5.80
C PRO A 115 -5.94 -1.46 4.83
N VAL A 116 -5.24 -0.55 4.15
CA VAL A 116 -5.90 0.47 3.32
C VAL A 116 -5.28 0.58 1.94
N GLU A 117 -6.02 1.21 1.04
CA GLU A 117 -5.55 1.61 -0.28
C GLU A 117 -5.74 3.12 -0.44
N ARG A 118 -4.74 3.82 -0.95
CA ARG A 118 -4.87 5.24 -1.29
C ARG A 118 -5.84 5.38 -2.47
N VAL A 119 -6.79 6.29 -2.38
CA VAL A 119 -7.74 6.60 -3.45
C VAL A 119 -7.72 8.07 -3.80
N TRP A 120 -8.12 8.39 -5.03
CA TRP A 120 -8.34 9.76 -5.47
C TRP A 120 -9.84 10.02 -5.54
N LEU A 121 -10.32 11.02 -4.80
CA LEU A 121 -11.66 11.56 -5.00
C LEU A 121 -11.58 12.47 -6.23
N VAL A 122 -12.16 12.02 -7.35
CA VAL A 122 -12.47 12.95 -8.44
C VAL A 122 -13.56 13.85 -7.93
N GLU A 123 -13.29 15.13 -7.70
CA GLU A 123 -14.37 16.09 -7.55
C GLU A 123 -15.21 16.04 -8.83
N LYS A 124 -16.41 15.46 -8.74
CA LYS A 124 -17.43 15.70 -9.74
C LYS A 124 -17.72 17.18 -9.66
N LEU A 125 -17.25 17.94 -10.65
CA LEU A 125 -17.84 19.21 -11.01
C LEU A 125 -19.34 18.95 -11.22
N ILE A 126 -20.13 19.15 -10.16
CA ILE A 126 -21.56 19.35 -10.31
C ILE A 126 -21.63 20.71 -10.98
N LYS A 127 -21.79 20.69 -12.31
CA LYS A 127 -22.25 21.87 -13.03
C LYS A 127 -23.69 22.07 -12.58
N ASP A 128 -23.89 23.06 -11.73
CA ASP A 128 -25.18 23.75 -11.63
C ASP A 128 -25.56 24.33 -13.01
#